data_AF-A0A922Z382-F1
#
_entry.id   AF-A0A922Z382-F1
#
_cell.length_a   1.000
_cell.length_b   1.000
_cell.length_c   1.000
_cell.angle_alpha   90.00
_cell.angle_beta   90.00
_cell.angle_gamma   90.00
#
_symmetry.space_group_name_H-M   'P 1'
#
loop_
_entity.id
_entity.type
_entity.pdbx_description
1 polymer ?
#
loop_
_entity_poly.entity_id
_entity_poly.type
_entity_poly.pdbx_seq_one_letter_code
_entity_poly.pdbx_strand_id
1 'polypeptide(L)'
;NPVMAGILDATPAVIEWMDRMALIGHGQMGKLTAEQAIDIAAAAEPAPLPDDTFQDDHGIALGSRVTIAAETFGQEPTEGILLAATRTRYTLERTDERAGKLHVHFPRIGFVLREVRA
;
A
#
# COMPACT_ATOMS: atom_id res chain seq x y z
N ASN A 1 -2.41 -28.76 7.05
CA ASN A 1 -3.20 -29.55 8.01
C ASN A 1 -3.87 -30.70 7.26
N PRO A 2 -3.40 -31.95 7.39
CA PRO A 2 -3.88 -33.09 6.60
C PRO A 2 -5.39 -33.36 6.73
N VAL A 3 -5.98 -33.02 7.87
CA VAL A 3 -7.42 -33.23 8.15
C VAL A 3 -8.32 -32.39 7.24
N MET A 4 -7.83 -31.26 6.72
CA MET A 4 -8.61 -30.33 5.89
C MET A 4 -8.28 -30.45 4.40
N ALA A 5 -7.44 -31.41 4.00
CA ALA A 5 -6.93 -31.50 2.63
C ALA A 5 -8.05 -31.63 1.58
N GLY A 6 -9.14 -32.33 1.91
CA GLY A 6 -10.30 -32.54 1.03
C GLY A 6 -11.51 -31.66 1.34
N ILE A 7 -11.36 -30.57 2.10
CA ILE A 7 -12.51 -29.74 2.50
C ILE A 7 -13.30 -29.16 1.30
N LEU A 8 -12.63 -29.02 0.16
CA LEU A 8 -13.23 -28.47 -1.06
C LEU A 8 -13.76 -29.55 -2.02
N ASP A 9 -13.56 -30.83 -1.72
CA ASP A 9 -13.94 -31.95 -2.60
C ASP A 9 -15.47 -32.00 -2.82
N ALA A 10 -16.25 -31.56 -1.83
CA ALA A 10 -17.70 -31.43 -1.93
C ALA A 10 -18.16 -30.27 -2.84
N THR A 11 -17.23 -29.42 -3.31
CA THR A 11 -17.50 -28.21 -4.11
C THR A 11 -16.67 -28.20 -5.41
N PRO A 12 -16.90 -29.13 -6.35
CA PRO A 12 -16.06 -29.28 -7.55
C PRO A 12 -16.01 -28.03 -8.41
N ALA A 13 -17.09 -27.26 -8.52
CA ALA A 13 -17.10 -26.00 -9.25
C ALA A 13 -16.14 -24.94 -8.66
N VAL A 14 -15.88 -24.98 -7.35
CA VAL A 14 -14.89 -24.11 -6.69
C VAL A 14 -13.48 -24.55 -7.07
N ILE A 15 -13.21 -25.85 -7.14
CA ILE A 15 -11.92 -26.39 -7.58
C ILE A 15 -11.64 -25.98 -9.03
N GLU A 16 -12.60 -26.18 -9.93
CA GLU A 16 -12.46 -25.76 -11.33
C GLU A 16 -12.24 -24.24 -11.47
N TRP A 17 -12.88 -23.44 -10.61
CA TRP A 17 -12.63 -22.00 -10.55
C TRP A 17 -11.23 -21.67 -10.04
N MET A 18 -10.75 -22.35 -9.00
CA MET A 18 -9.40 -22.20 -8.48
C MET A 18 -8.35 -22.53 -9.55
N ASP A 19 -8.58 -23.57 -10.36
CA ASP A 19 -7.70 -23.90 -11.48
C ASP A 19 -7.63 -22.75 -12.50
N ARG A 20 -8.77 -22.13 -12.83
CA ARG A 20 -8.79 -20.94 -13.70
C ARG A 20 -8.06 -19.75 -13.09
N MET A 21 -8.15 -19.54 -11.78
CA MET A 21 -7.39 -18.49 -11.08
C MET A 21 -5.88 -18.78 -11.06
N ALA A 22 -5.49 -20.04 -10.84
CA ALA A 22 -4.10 -20.47 -10.86
C ALA A 22 -3.47 -20.28 -12.25
N LEU A 23 -4.24 -20.49 -13.32
CA LEU A 23 -3.80 -20.30 -14.70
C LEU A 23 -3.47 -18.84 -15.07
N ILE A 24 -3.91 -17.85 -14.28
CA ILE A 24 -3.47 -16.45 -14.45
C ILE A 24 -1.94 -16.34 -14.28
N GLY A 25 -1.36 -17.21 -13.44
CA GLY A 25 0.07 -17.25 -13.19
C GLY A 25 0.61 -16.02 -12.47
N HIS A 26 1.92 -15.83 -12.52
CA HIS A 26 2.64 -14.78 -11.78
C HIS A 26 3.46 -13.84 -12.68
N GLY A 27 3.27 -13.92 -14.00
CA GLY A 27 4.05 -13.14 -14.97
C GLY A 27 5.53 -13.54 -15.01
N GLN A 28 6.38 -12.61 -15.44
CA GLN A 28 7.84 -12.77 -15.45
C GLN A 28 8.46 -11.96 -14.32
N MET A 29 9.26 -12.62 -13.47
CA MET A 29 9.95 -11.99 -12.35
C MET A 29 11.46 -11.99 -12.55
N GLY A 30 12.09 -10.84 -12.34
CA GLY A 30 13.54 -10.71 -12.18
C GLY A 30 13.94 -10.70 -10.70
N LYS A 31 15.16 -11.16 -10.39
CA LYS A 31 15.71 -11.04 -9.03
C LYS A 31 16.19 -9.61 -8.78
N LEU A 32 15.89 -9.08 -7.59
CA LEU A 32 16.35 -7.79 -7.10
C LEU A 32 16.66 -7.94 -5.61
N THR A 33 17.82 -7.47 -5.15
CA THR A 33 18.14 -7.48 -3.71
C THR A 33 17.48 -6.30 -3.00
N ALA A 34 17.41 -6.36 -1.67
CA ALA A 34 16.86 -5.26 -0.88
C ALA A 34 17.71 -3.99 -1.02
N GLU A 35 19.04 -4.11 -1.07
CA GLU A 35 19.96 -3.00 -1.26
C GLU A 35 19.75 -2.34 -2.61
N GLN A 36 19.65 -3.13 -3.69
CA GLN A 36 19.39 -2.61 -5.04
C GLN A 36 18.05 -1.85 -5.10
N ALA A 37 17.02 -2.32 -4.42
CA ALA A 37 15.73 -1.63 -4.37
C ALA A 37 15.82 -0.26 -3.67
N ILE A 38 16.60 -0.17 -2.59
CA ILE A 38 16.84 1.08 -1.86
C ILE A 38 17.68 2.04 -2.72
N ASP A 39 18.72 1.55 -3.39
CA ASP A 39 19.55 2.36 -4.29
C ASP A 39 18.73 2.92 -5.46
N ILE A 40 17.81 2.13 -6.02
CA ILE A 40 16.88 2.60 -7.07
C ILE A 40 15.98 3.71 -6.52
N ALA A 41 15.43 3.54 -5.32
CA ALA A 41 14.58 4.56 -4.71
C ALA A 41 15.34 5.86 -4.45
N ALA A 42 16.57 5.77 -3.91
CA ALA A 42 17.43 6.92 -3.64
C ALA A 42 17.84 7.69 -4.90
N ALA A 43 17.99 6.99 -6.03
CA ALA A 43 18.36 7.57 -7.32
C ALA A 43 17.15 8.07 -8.14
N ALA A 44 15.92 7.84 -7.67
CA ALA A 44 14.70 8.19 -8.37
C ALA A 44 13.99 9.38 -7.73
N GLU A 45 13.16 10.05 -8.51
CA GLU A 45 12.19 11.03 -8.01
C GLU A 45 10.79 10.40 -7.99
N PRO A 46 10.01 10.59 -6.92
CA PRO A 46 8.63 10.14 -6.89
C PRO A 46 7.82 10.70 -8.07
N ALA A 47 6.96 9.87 -8.65
CA ALA A 47 6.11 10.29 -9.76
C ALA A 47 5.22 11.48 -9.34
N PRO A 48 4.96 12.43 -10.27
CA PRO A 48 3.99 13.49 -10.05
C PRO A 48 2.63 12.91 -9.68
N LEU A 49 1.93 13.58 -8.75
CA LEU A 49 0.58 13.18 -8.39
C LEU A 49 -0.39 13.61 -9.49
N PRO A 50 -1.33 12.74 -9.90
CA PRO A 50 -2.37 13.14 -10.82
C PRO A 50 -3.26 14.21 -10.18
N ASP A 51 -3.88 15.04 -11.02
CA ASP A 51 -4.80 16.10 -10.62
C ASP A 51 -6.17 15.53 -10.21
N ASP A 52 -6.15 14.68 -9.19
CA ASP A 52 -7.36 14.11 -8.58
C ASP A 52 -7.96 15.10 -7.59
N THR A 53 -9.30 15.10 -7.48
CA THR A 53 -9.99 15.91 -6.48
C THR A 53 -9.53 15.55 -5.07
N PHE A 54 -9.08 16.55 -4.33
CA PHE A 54 -8.85 16.44 -2.90
C PHE A 54 -10.17 16.22 -2.16
N GLN A 55 -10.27 15.10 -1.45
CA GLN A 55 -11.41 14.72 -0.64
C GLN A 55 -11.04 14.76 0.84
N ASP A 56 -11.48 15.81 1.51
CA ASP A 56 -11.24 15.99 2.94
C ASP A 56 -12.43 15.49 3.77
N ASP A 57 -12.35 14.23 4.21
CA ASP A 57 -13.34 13.65 5.12
C ASP A 57 -12.96 13.83 6.60
N HIS A 58 -11.77 14.37 6.89
CA HIS A 58 -11.18 14.38 8.25
C HIS A 58 -10.88 15.78 8.78
N GLY A 59 -11.07 16.83 7.97
CA GLY A 59 -10.67 18.20 8.30
C GLY A 59 -9.15 18.40 8.32
N ILE A 60 -8.40 17.60 7.57
CA ILE A 60 -6.92 17.63 7.55
C ILE A 60 -6.47 18.12 6.17
N ALA A 61 -5.93 19.33 6.13
CA ALA A 61 -5.44 19.94 4.90
C ALA A 61 -4.25 19.18 4.29
N LEU A 62 -4.09 19.28 2.96
CA LEU A 62 -2.85 18.90 2.30
C LEU A 62 -1.68 19.73 2.83
N GLY A 63 -0.50 19.13 2.91
CA GLY A 63 0.68 19.71 3.53
C GLY A 63 0.76 19.52 5.04
N SER A 64 -0.30 19.03 5.69
CA SER A 64 -0.26 18.70 7.12
C SER A 64 0.63 17.48 7.38
N ARG A 65 1.30 17.48 8.54
CA ARG A 65 2.01 16.31 9.03
C ARG A 65 1.04 15.33 9.67
N VAL A 66 1.09 14.09 9.21
CA VAL A 66 0.10 13.06 9.56
C VAL A 66 0.78 11.72 9.81
N THR A 67 0.06 10.83 10.49
CA THR A 67 0.35 9.40 10.51
C THR A 67 -0.75 8.62 9.83
N ILE A 68 -0.37 7.55 9.14
CA ILE A 68 -1.29 6.53 8.62
C ILE A 68 -0.87 5.17 9.16
N ALA A 69 -1.81 4.43 9.73
CA ALA A 69 -1.61 3.08 10.24
C ALA A 69 -2.76 2.16 9.83
N ALA A 70 -2.49 0.88 9.63
CA ALA A 70 -3.53 -0.11 9.38
C ALA A 70 -4.43 -0.29 10.61
N GLU A 71 -5.73 -0.53 10.40
CA GLU A 71 -6.70 -0.69 11.49
C GLU A 71 -6.51 -1.99 12.28
N THR A 72 -6.24 -3.10 11.58
CA THR A 72 -6.37 -4.44 12.18
C THR A 72 -5.04 -5.16 12.42
N PHE A 73 -4.05 -4.97 11.56
CA PHE A 73 -2.77 -5.69 11.64
C PHE A 73 -1.63 -4.84 11.06
N GLY A 74 -0.46 -4.87 11.69
CA GLY A 74 0.67 -4.01 11.32
C GLY A 74 0.39 -2.53 11.63
N GLN A 75 0.15 -2.23 12.91
CA GLN A 75 -0.24 -0.90 13.37
C GLN A 75 0.93 0.08 13.47
N GLU A 76 2.10 -0.26 12.94
CA GLU A 76 3.24 0.64 12.88
C GLU A 76 2.87 1.88 12.03
N PRO A 77 2.79 3.08 12.63
CA PRO A 77 2.38 4.26 11.90
C PRO A 77 3.46 4.68 10.92
N THR A 78 3.05 5.03 9.70
CA THR A 78 3.89 5.76 8.76
C THR A 78 3.60 7.25 8.90
N GLU A 79 4.60 8.00 9.37
CA GLU A 79 4.54 9.47 9.43
C GLU A 79 5.04 10.10 8.12
N GLY A 80 4.42 11.21 7.73
CA GLY A 80 4.84 12.00 6.58
C GLY A 80 3.98 13.24 6.38
N ILE A 81 4.20 13.92 5.26
CA ILE A 81 3.40 15.07 4.81
C ILE A 81 2.29 14.57 3.88
N LEU A 82 1.04 14.92 4.16
CA LEU A 82 -0.10 14.54 3.33
C LEU A 82 -0.08 15.31 2.01
N LEU A 83 0.33 14.66 0.92
CA LEU A 83 0.35 15.29 -0.41
C LEU A 83 -0.94 15.11 -1.19
N ALA A 84 -1.65 13.99 -0.99
CA ALA A 84 -2.94 13.76 -1.61
C ALA A 84 -3.86 12.93 -0.71
N ALA A 85 -5.15 13.28 -0.75
CA ALA A 85 -6.23 12.46 -0.24
C ALA A 85 -7.33 12.43 -1.30
N THR A 86 -7.40 11.35 -2.06
CA THR A 86 -8.40 11.16 -3.13
C THR A 86 -9.54 10.29 -2.64
N ARG A 87 -10.52 9.94 -3.47
CA ARG A 87 -11.60 9.00 -3.08
C ARG A 87 -11.10 7.63 -2.57
N THR A 88 -10.00 7.10 -3.11
CA THR A 88 -9.59 5.71 -2.83
C THR A 88 -8.22 5.57 -2.17
N ARG A 89 -7.37 6.60 -2.21
CA ARG A 89 -6.02 6.56 -1.64
C ARG A 89 -5.60 7.84 -0.94
N TYR A 90 -4.71 7.68 0.02
CA TYR A 90 -3.85 8.72 0.59
C TYR A 90 -2.44 8.59 0.03
N THR A 91 -1.73 9.71 -0.07
CA THR A 91 -0.29 9.73 -0.40
C THR A 91 0.45 10.58 0.62
N LEU A 92 1.48 10.01 1.23
CA LEU A 92 2.42 10.71 2.09
C LEU A 92 3.75 10.93 1.38
N GLU A 93 4.33 12.11 1.52
CA GLU A 93 5.75 12.33 1.30
C GLU A 93 6.53 12.10 2.59
N ARG A 94 7.64 11.39 2.49
CA ARG A 94 8.60 11.21 3.58
C ARG A 94 10.01 11.14 3.04
N THR A 95 10.97 11.48 3.89
CA THR A 95 12.40 11.34 3.59
C THR A 95 12.98 10.26 4.48
N ASP A 96 13.74 9.35 3.88
CA ASP A 96 14.53 8.33 4.54
C ASP A 96 16.02 8.56 4.24
N GLU A 97 16.89 8.30 5.22
CA GLU A 97 18.33 8.55 5.09
C GLU A 97 18.97 7.72 3.97
N ARG A 98 18.48 6.50 3.74
CA ARG A 98 19.04 5.58 2.74
C ARG A 98 18.29 5.63 1.42
N ALA A 99 16.97 5.80 1.46
CA ALA A 99 16.11 5.73 0.28
C ALA A 99 15.75 7.11 -0.31
N GLY A 100 16.16 8.22 0.31
CA GLY A 100 15.85 9.57 -0.16
C GLY A 100 14.37 9.94 0.01
N LYS A 101 13.84 10.70 -0.94
CA LYS A 101 12.44 11.18 -0.91
C LYS A 101 11.51 10.14 -1.52
N LEU A 102 10.44 9.80 -0.79
CA LEU A 102 9.48 8.76 -1.17
C LEU A 102 8.05 9.29 -1.14
N HIS A 103 7.24 8.85 -2.10
CA HIS A 103 5.78 8.89 -1.98
C HIS A 103 5.28 7.50 -1.56
N VAL A 104 4.63 7.42 -0.41
CA VAL A 104 4.02 6.19 0.11
C VAL A 104 2.51 6.30 -0.03
N HIS A 105 1.90 5.31 -0.70
CA HIS A 105 0.48 5.30 -1.01
C HIS A 105 -0.26 4.28 -0.15
N PHE A 106 -1.39 4.71 0.41
CA PHE A 106 -2.26 3.87 1.23
C PHE A 106 -3.67 3.85 0.66
N PRO A 107 -4.36 2.71 0.60
CA PRO A 107 -5.81 2.72 0.40
C PRO A 107 -6.49 3.38 1.60
N ARG A 108 -7.67 3.98 1.39
CA ARG A 108 -8.44 4.54 2.52
C ARG A 108 -9.02 3.47 3.44
N ILE A 109 -9.57 2.42 2.85
CA ILE A 109 -10.26 1.37 3.59
C ILE A 109 -9.21 0.54 4.32
N GLY A 110 -9.42 0.36 5.63
CA GLY A 110 -8.52 -0.40 6.49
C GLY A 110 -7.30 0.38 7.00
N PHE A 111 -7.23 1.70 6.75
CA PHE A 111 -6.17 2.58 7.24
C PHE A 111 -6.74 3.84 7.89
N VAL A 112 -6.16 4.22 9.03
CA VAL A 112 -6.57 5.40 9.79
C VAL A 112 -5.59 6.54 9.53
N LEU A 113 -6.11 7.66 9.04
CA LEU A 113 -5.39 8.93 8.92
C LEU A 113 -5.53 9.73 10.22
N ARG A 114 -4.42 10.21 10.78
CA ARG A 114 -4.41 11.09 11.96
C ARG A 114 -3.46 12.25 11.76
N GLU A 115 -3.88 13.43 12.21
CA GLU A 115 -3.00 14.60 12.31
C GLU A 115 -1.97 14.41 13.43
N VAL A 116 -0.71 14.76 13.19
CA VAL A 116 0.32 14.85 14.23
C VAL A 116 0.23 16.24 14.84
N ARG A 117 -0.45 16.35 15.98
CA ARG A 117 -0.51 17.60 16.74
C ARG A 117 0.76 17.76 17.58
N ALA A 118 1.31 18.98 17.59
CA ALA A 118 2.39 19.38 18.48
C ALA A 118 1.90 19.49 19.93
#